data_AF-A0A7R8WBI9-F1
#
_entry.id   AF-A0A7R8WBI9-F1
#
_cell.length_a   1.000
_cell.length_b   1.000
_cell.length_c   1.000
_cell.angle_alpha   90.00
_cell.angle_beta   90.00
_cell.angle_gamma   90.00
#
_symmetry.space_group_name_H-M   'P 1'
#
loop_
_entity.id
_entity.type
_entity.pdbx_description
1 polymer ?
#
loop_
_entity_poly.entity_id
_entity_poly.type
_entity_poly.pdbx_seq_one_letter_code
_entity_poly.pdbx_strand_id
1 'polypeptide(L)'
;MQFLHFADNADIDMNDKYYKLRPLISHLQAKFKLHFVPVQNISHDEAILEYFGHNSMKQKSIRFGYKLWCLNTPEGYLIAFDPYQGKSGKQVEEELAEIFGKSASTVLVLLDQLPEEVKHLPFHITFYNLFTTLDLLIAVKRRG
;
A
#
# COMPACT_ATOMS: atom_id res chain seq x y z
N MET A 1 -16.14 -3.16 -22.41
CA MET A 1 -16.03 -1.78 -21.91
C MET A 1 -14.72 -1.20 -22.42
N GLN A 2 -14.75 -0.31 -23.41
CA GLN A 2 -13.54 0.08 -24.17
C GLN A 2 -13.05 1.52 -23.91
N PHE A 3 -13.87 2.36 -23.27
CA PHE A 3 -13.61 3.81 -23.13
C PHE A 3 -13.60 4.29 -21.68
N LEU A 4 -13.34 3.40 -20.72
CA LEU A 4 -13.25 3.81 -19.32
C LEU A 4 -11.84 4.34 -19.03
N HIS A 5 -11.77 5.61 -18.66
CA HIS A 5 -10.53 6.32 -18.34
C HIS A 5 -10.69 7.06 -17.00
N PHE A 6 -9.66 7.03 -16.17
CA PHE A 6 -9.68 7.66 -14.84
C PHE A 6 -8.65 8.79 -14.67
N ALA A 7 -7.81 9.04 -15.67
CA ALA A 7 -6.78 10.08 -15.64
C ALA A 7 -6.70 10.83 -16.97
N ASP A 8 -6.24 12.07 -16.92
CA ASP A 8 -5.93 12.88 -18.09
C ASP A 8 -4.58 12.45 -18.68
N ASN A 9 -4.53 12.19 -19.99
CA ASN A 9 -3.28 11.83 -20.66
C ASN A 9 -2.39 13.05 -20.96
N ALA A 10 -2.86 14.28 -20.69
CA ALA A 10 -2.03 15.48 -20.75
C ALA A 10 -1.13 15.62 -19.51
N ASP A 11 -1.46 14.96 -18.39
CA ASP A 11 -0.75 15.06 -17.11
C ASP A 11 -0.17 13.68 -16.71
N ILE A 12 0.90 13.30 -17.41
CA ILE A 12 1.54 11.99 -17.22
C ILE A 12 2.65 12.09 -16.19
N ASP A 13 2.50 11.37 -15.08
CA ASP A 13 3.60 11.09 -14.16
C ASP A 13 4.41 9.88 -14.65
N MET A 14 5.60 10.15 -15.19
CA MET A 14 6.51 9.11 -15.69
C MET A 14 7.12 8.27 -14.56
N ASN A 15 7.04 8.72 -13.32
CA ASN A 15 7.59 8.04 -12.15
C ASN A 15 6.55 7.12 -11.46
N ASP A 16 5.27 7.20 -11.84
CA ASP A 16 4.21 6.33 -11.34
C ASP A 16 3.61 5.48 -12.46
N LYS A 17 3.92 4.17 -12.44
CA LYS A 17 3.43 3.25 -13.47
C LYS A 17 1.92 3.04 -13.42
N TYR A 18 1.27 3.39 -12.32
CA TYR A 18 -0.17 3.33 -12.15
C TYR A 18 -0.83 4.71 -12.26
N TYR A 19 -0.17 5.76 -12.79
CA TYR A 19 -0.73 7.12 -12.91
C TYR A 19 -2.16 7.14 -13.47
N LYS A 20 -2.45 6.27 -14.46
CA LYS A 20 -3.79 6.14 -15.07
C LYS A 20 -4.90 5.72 -14.12
N LEU A 21 -4.56 5.06 -13.01
CA LEU A 21 -5.48 4.60 -11.98
C LEU A 21 -5.39 5.44 -10.71
N ARG A 22 -4.40 6.34 -10.57
CA ARG A 22 -4.22 7.09 -9.32
C ARG A 22 -5.42 7.90 -8.89
N PRO A 23 -6.13 8.62 -9.77
CA PRO A 23 -7.33 9.35 -9.34
C PRO A 23 -8.39 8.41 -8.76
N LEU A 24 -8.57 7.23 -9.35
CA LEU A 24 -9.49 6.20 -8.82
C LEU A 24 -9.00 5.63 -7.48
N ILE A 25 -7.73 5.26 -7.39
CA ILE A 25 -7.13 4.70 -6.16
C ILE A 25 -7.27 5.71 -5.02
N SER A 26 -6.90 6.98 -5.26
CA SER A 26 -7.00 8.05 -4.27
C SER A 26 -8.44 8.27 -3.83
N HIS A 27 -9.40 8.25 -4.77
CA HIS A 27 -10.83 8.35 -4.44
C HIS A 27 -11.30 7.19 -3.54
N LEU A 28 -10.96 5.95 -3.90
CA LEU A 28 -11.33 4.75 -3.14
C LEU A 28 -10.71 4.80 -1.74
N GLN A 29 -9.41 5.05 -1.63
CA GLN A 29 -8.72 5.13 -0.35
C GLN A 29 -9.27 6.25 0.54
N ALA A 30 -9.65 7.40 -0.03
CA ALA A 30 -10.31 8.46 0.74
C ALA A 30 -11.64 7.98 1.34
N LYS A 31 -12.42 7.21 0.58
CA LYS A 31 -13.67 6.60 1.09
C LYS A 31 -13.41 5.51 2.12
N PHE A 32 -12.39 4.67 1.92
CA PHE A 32 -12.02 3.63 2.88
C PHE A 32 -11.60 4.25 4.21
N LYS A 33 -10.79 5.30 4.20
CA LYS A 33 -10.39 6.02 5.41
C LYS A 33 -11.55 6.74 6.09
N LEU A 34 -12.46 7.35 5.31
CA LEU A 34 -13.64 8.03 5.84
C LEU A 34 -14.59 7.08 6.58
N HIS A 35 -14.72 5.85 6.12
CA HIS A 35 -15.61 4.84 6.71
C HIS A 35 -14.88 3.84 7.60
N PHE A 36 -13.59 4.02 7.83
CA PHE A 36 -12.81 3.19 8.74
C PHE A 36 -13.23 3.47 10.18
N VAL A 37 -13.68 2.42 10.88
CA VAL A 37 -13.90 2.45 12.33
C VAL A 37 -12.66 1.87 13.01
N PRO A 38 -11.92 2.65 13.82
CA PRO A 38 -10.71 2.17 14.45
C PRO A 38 -10.93 0.94 15.33
N VAL A 39 -10.11 -0.08 15.10
CA VAL A 39 -10.01 -1.30 15.91
C VAL A 39 -8.56 -1.47 16.35
N GLN A 40 -8.34 -2.12 17.49
CA GLN A 40 -7.01 -2.23 18.06
C GLN A 40 -6.05 -3.03 17.17
N ASN A 41 -6.52 -4.13 16.58
CA ASN A 41 -5.67 -5.01 15.78
C ASN A 41 -5.79 -4.63 14.31
N ILE A 42 -4.66 -4.50 13.62
CA ILE A 42 -4.61 -4.34 12.16
C ILE A 42 -3.53 -5.23 11.58
N SER A 43 -3.66 -5.59 10.31
CA SER A 43 -2.69 -6.43 9.61
C SER A 43 -2.15 -5.75 8.36
N HIS A 44 -0.87 -5.99 8.08
CA HIS A 44 -0.24 -5.63 6.82
C HIS A 44 0.17 -6.90 6.08
N ASP A 45 -0.30 -7.03 4.83
CA ASP A 45 -0.01 -8.19 4.01
C ASP A 45 -0.09 -7.87 2.50
N GLU A 46 0.18 -8.88 1.68
CA GLU A 46 0.10 -8.83 0.23
C GLU A 46 -1.24 -9.39 -0.26
N ALA A 47 -1.87 -8.70 -1.22
CA ALA A 47 -2.97 -9.24 -2.00
C ALA A 47 -2.58 -9.36 -3.48
N ILE A 48 -3.11 -10.38 -4.14
CA ILE A 48 -2.90 -10.61 -5.58
C ILE A 48 -4.21 -10.37 -6.32
N LEU A 49 -4.20 -9.40 -7.24
CA LEU A 49 -5.28 -9.18 -8.19
C LEU A 49 -4.99 -9.96 -9.48
N GLU A 50 -5.78 -10.98 -9.75
CA GLU A 50 -5.59 -11.82 -10.93
C GLU A 50 -5.83 -11.05 -12.23
N TYR A 51 -4.87 -11.13 -13.15
CA TYR A 51 -4.91 -10.59 -14.49
C TYR A 51 -4.05 -11.41 -15.45
N PHE A 52 -4.71 -11.95 -16.49
CA PHE A 52 -4.09 -12.86 -17.45
C PHE A 52 -3.55 -12.18 -18.71
N GLY A 53 -3.85 -10.90 -18.95
CA GLY A 53 -3.37 -10.15 -20.12
C GLY A 53 -1.89 -9.77 -20.05
N HIS A 54 -1.29 -9.35 -21.17
CA HIS A 54 0.13 -8.99 -21.22
C HIS A 54 0.39 -7.60 -20.62
N ASN A 55 1.15 -7.52 -19.54
CA ASN A 55 1.56 -6.26 -18.90
C ASN A 55 2.89 -6.48 -18.14
N SER A 56 3.80 -5.51 -18.21
CA SER A 56 5.14 -5.56 -17.61
C SER A 56 5.15 -5.41 -16.09
N MET A 57 4.09 -4.89 -15.49
CA MET A 57 3.96 -4.72 -14.03
C MET A 57 3.55 -6.01 -13.30
N LYS A 58 3.16 -7.05 -14.04
CA LYS A 58 2.84 -8.35 -13.43
C LYS A 58 4.10 -8.95 -12.81
N GLN A 59 3.96 -9.48 -11.59
CA GLN A 59 5.04 -10.15 -10.89
C GLN A 59 5.31 -11.54 -11.49
N LYS A 60 6.58 -11.88 -11.78
CA LYS A 60 6.93 -13.16 -12.41
C LYS A 60 6.77 -14.37 -11.48
N SER A 61 7.00 -14.19 -10.18
CA SER A 61 6.82 -15.24 -9.16
C SER A 61 5.36 -15.68 -9.02
N ILE A 62 4.43 -14.78 -9.32
CA ILE A 62 2.98 -14.98 -9.25
C ILE A 62 2.44 -14.68 -10.64
N ARG A 63 2.57 -15.67 -11.55
CA ARG A 63 2.46 -15.55 -13.03
C ARG A 63 1.20 -14.86 -13.57
N PHE A 64 0.21 -14.57 -12.73
CA PHE A 64 -1.14 -14.21 -13.13
C PHE A 64 -1.71 -12.98 -12.42
N GLY A 65 -0.92 -12.04 -11.87
CA GLY A 65 -1.55 -10.89 -11.23
C GLY A 65 -0.70 -9.67 -10.90
N TYR A 66 -1.40 -8.63 -10.46
CA TYR A 66 -0.84 -7.45 -9.81
C TYR A 66 -0.76 -7.69 -8.32
N LYS A 67 0.38 -7.33 -7.73
CA LYS A 67 0.57 -7.40 -6.28
C LYS A 67 0.21 -6.05 -5.67
N LEU A 68 -0.55 -6.10 -4.58
CA LEU A 68 -0.90 -4.95 -3.75
C LEU A 68 -0.36 -5.16 -2.34
N TRP A 69 0.20 -4.12 -1.74
CA TRP A 69 0.37 -4.03 -0.30
C TRP A 69 -0.94 -3.57 0.31
N CYS A 70 -1.41 -4.21 1.36
CA CYS A 70 -2.71 -3.92 1.96
C CYS A 70 -2.56 -3.73 3.48
N LEU A 71 -3.37 -2.82 4.02
CA LEU A 71 -3.56 -2.61 5.44
C LEU A 71 -5.04 -2.89 5.76
N ASN A 72 -5.29 -3.87 6.62
CA ASN A 72 -6.63 -4.39 6.86
C ASN A 72 -6.97 -4.48 8.35
N THR A 73 -8.26 -4.49 8.65
CA THR A 73 -8.78 -4.94 9.95
C THR A 73 -8.89 -6.47 9.99
N PRO A 74 -9.04 -7.09 11.18
CA PRO A 74 -9.20 -8.53 11.33
C PRO A 74 -10.47 -9.06 10.64
N GLU A 75 -11.49 -8.22 10.52
CA GLU A 75 -12.76 -8.55 9.82
C GLU A 75 -12.62 -8.44 8.29
N GLY A 76 -11.44 -8.05 7.78
CA GLY A 76 -11.15 -7.95 6.36
C GLY A 76 -11.42 -6.58 5.75
N TYR A 77 -11.75 -5.55 6.54
CA TYR A 77 -11.94 -4.21 6.02
C TYR A 77 -10.62 -3.65 5.50
N LEU A 78 -10.60 -3.19 4.25
CA LEU A 78 -9.40 -2.61 3.62
C LEU A 78 -9.30 -1.12 3.95
N ILE A 79 -8.27 -0.74 4.70
CA ILE A 79 -8.06 0.64 5.18
C ILE A 79 -7.26 1.44 4.15
N ALA A 80 -6.14 0.87 3.71
CA ALA A 80 -5.24 1.45 2.72
C ALA A 80 -4.58 0.35 1.90
N PHE A 81 -4.21 0.67 0.67
CA PHE A 81 -3.47 -0.25 -0.18
C PHE A 81 -2.56 0.50 -1.15
N ASP A 82 -1.46 -0.12 -1.57
CA ASP A 82 -0.61 0.43 -2.61
C ASP A 82 -0.19 -0.65 -3.62
N PRO A 83 -0.47 -0.45 -4.92
CA PRO A 83 0.01 -1.34 -5.97
C PRO A 83 1.53 -1.37 -6.10
N TYR A 84 2.09 -2.57 -6.05
CA TYR A 84 3.51 -2.77 -6.28
C TYR A 84 3.89 -2.43 -7.73
N GLN A 85 4.84 -1.51 -7.90
CA GLN A 85 5.37 -1.09 -9.20
C GLN A 85 6.88 -1.33 -9.41
N GLY A 86 7.55 -1.93 -8.42
CA GLY A 86 9.00 -2.08 -8.42
C GLY A 86 9.67 -0.96 -7.63
N LYS A 87 10.57 -0.19 -8.26
CA LYS A 87 11.13 1.01 -7.65
C LYS A 87 10.04 2.08 -7.57
N SER A 88 9.87 2.69 -6.40
CA SER A 88 8.98 3.83 -6.26
C SER A 88 9.64 5.06 -6.87
N GLY A 89 8.84 5.91 -7.51
CA GLY A 89 9.29 7.23 -7.96
C GLY A 89 9.34 8.28 -6.85
N LYS A 90 8.85 7.95 -5.65
CA LYS A 90 8.73 8.89 -4.54
C LYS A 90 9.94 8.77 -3.63
N GLN A 91 10.64 9.88 -3.46
CA GLN A 91 11.86 9.97 -2.66
C GLN A 91 11.68 9.44 -1.23
N VAL A 92 10.59 9.81 -0.55
CA VAL A 92 10.31 9.36 0.84
C VAL A 92 10.21 7.84 0.93
N GLU A 93 9.58 7.19 -0.05
CA GLU A 93 9.44 5.74 -0.07
C GLU A 93 10.80 5.07 -0.35
N GLU A 94 11.66 5.70 -1.16
CA GLU A 94 13.03 5.24 -1.39
C GLU A 94 13.90 5.37 -0.13
N GLU A 95 13.85 6.50 0.57
CA GLU A 95 14.59 6.74 1.82
C GLU A 95 14.18 5.74 2.92
N LEU A 96 12.88 5.49 3.09
CA LEU A 96 12.40 4.46 4.03
C LEU A 96 12.86 3.06 3.60
N ALA A 97 12.89 2.77 2.31
CA ALA A 97 13.34 1.48 1.79
C ALA A 97 14.85 1.27 1.98
N GLU A 98 15.66 2.32 1.99
CA GLU A 98 17.09 2.26 2.31
C GLU A 98 17.33 1.96 3.80
N ILE A 99 16.52 2.54 4.69
CA ILE A 99 16.66 2.35 6.13
C ILE A 99 16.11 1.00 6.59
N PHE A 100 14.86 0.68 6.21
CA PHE A 100 14.13 -0.48 6.75
C PHE A 100 14.15 -1.68 5.81
N GLY A 101 14.51 -1.48 4.54
CA GLY A 101 14.35 -2.46 3.47
C GLY A 101 13.05 -2.25 2.69
N LYS A 102 13.05 -2.68 1.42
CA LYS A 102 11.94 -2.45 0.47
C LYS A 102 10.60 -3.04 0.93
N SER A 103 10.60 -4.22 1.55
CA SER A 103 9.35 -4.83 2.03
C SER A 103 8.92 -4.20 3.36
N ALA A 104 9.81 -4.07 4.34
CA ALA A 104 9.45 -3.55 5.65
C ALA A 104 8.97 -2.07 5.61
N SER A 105 9.55 -1.26 4.71
CA SER A 105 9.14 0.14 4.54
C SER A 105 7.68 0.30 4.11
N THR A 106 7.08 -0.66 3.41
CA THR A 106 5.67 -0.58 2.98
C THR A 106 4.71 -0.59 4.16
N VAL A 107 5.10 -1.22 5.27
CA VAL A 107 4.35 -1.18 6.53
C VAL A 107 4.25 0.27 7.01
N LEU A 108 5.39 0.97 7.12
CA LEU A 108 5.43 2.36 7.57
C LEU A 108 4.68 3.29 6.60
N VAL A 109 4.88 3.10 5.29
CA VAL A 109 4.20 3.91 4.25
C VAL A 109 2.68 3.82 4.38
N LEU A 110 2.11 2.62 4.56
CA LEU A 110 0.66 2.47 4.72
C LEU A 110 0.16 2.94 6.08
N LEU A 111 0.94 2.78 7.16
CA LEU A 111 0.57 3.33 8.46
C LEU A 111 0.59 4.85 8.47
N ASP A 112 1.52 5.46 7.74
CA ASP A 112 1.61 6.92 7.60
C ASP A 112 0.43 7.51 6.82
N GLN A 113 -0.31 6.68 6.09
CA GLN A 113 -1.53 7.05 5.38
C GLN A 113 -2.81 7.00 6.23
N LEU A 114 -2.75 6.52 7.48
CA LEU A 114 -3.91 6.54 8.39
C LEU A 114 -4.35 7.98 8.71
N PRO A 115 -5.65 8.23 8.95
CA PRO A 115 -6.13 9.53 9.41
C PRO A 115 -5.39 10.00 10.68
N GLU A 116 -5.05 11.28 10.77
CA GLU A 116 -4.29 11.85 11.89
C GLU A 116 -5.03 11.69 13.23
N GLU A 117 -6.37 11.68 13.18
CA GLU A 117 -7.25 11.46 14.33
C GLU A 117 -7.13 10.05 14.92
N VAL A 118 -6.61 9.09 14.17
CA VAL A 118 -6.51 7.68 14.60
C VAL A 118 -5.08 7.18 14.65
N LYS A 119 -4.15 7.84 13.96
CA LYS A 119 -2.73 7.45 13.82
C LYS A 119 -1.97 7.33 15.15
N HIS A 120 -2.44 8.01 16.19
CA HIS A 120 -1.85 8.02 17.53
C HIS A 120 -2.48 6.97 18.48
N LEU A 121 -3.46 6.19 18.01
CA LEU A 121 -4.08 5.14 18.81
C LEU A 121 -3.12 3.93 18.95
N PRO A 122 -3.21 3.17 20.05
CA PRO A 122 -2.31 2.04 20.32
C PRO A 122 -2.69 0.81 19.49
N PHE A 123 -2.26 0.78 18.24
CA PHE A 123 -2.54 -0.33 17.32
C PHE A 123 -1.61 -1.53 17.57
N HIS A 124 -2.19 -2.72 17.60
CA HIS A 124 -1.45 -3.97 17.47
C HIS A 124 -1.35 -4.34 16.00
N ILE A 125 -0.14 -4.20 15.45
CA ILE A 125 0.13 -4.41 14.03
C ILE A 125 0.72 -5.78 13.82
N THR A 126 0.08 -6.57 12.97
CA THR A 126 0.52 -7.92 12.60
C THR A 126 0.98 -7.95 11.15
N PHE A 127 2.10 -8.62 10.87
CA PHE A 127 2.62 -8.77 9.51
C PHE A 127 3.48 -10.03 9.41
N TYR A 128 3.58 -10.57 8.20
CA TYR A 128 4.32 -11.79 7.91
C TYR A 128 5.85 -11.61 8.01
N ASN A 129 6.59 -12.73 8.07
CA ASN A 129 8.04 -12.76 8.24
C ASN A 129 8.81 -11.94 7.20
N LEU A 130 8.24 -11.76 6.00
CA LEU A 130 8.81 -11.00 4.89
C LEU A 130 9.04 -9.53 5.25
N PHE A 131 8.22 -8.99 6.16
CA PHE A 131 8.27 -7.61 6.61
C PHE A 131 9.09 -7.45 7.90
N THR A 132 9.32 -8.54 8.62
CA THR A 132 9.84 -8.52 9.99
C THR A 132 11.34 -8.26 10.03
N THR A 133 11.72 -7.00 10.30
CA THR A 133 13.09 -6.59 10.63
C THR A 133 13.15 -5.99 12.03
N LEU A 134 14.32 -6.06 12.70
CA LEU A 134 14.48 -5.51 14.05
C LEU A 134 14.22 -4.00 14.07
N ASP A 135 14.74 -3.27 13.08
CA ASP A 135 14.55 -1.82 12.98
C ASP A 135 13.08 -1.44 12.78
N LEU A 136 12.34 -2.21 11.99
CA LEU A 136 10.90 -2.02 11.84
C LEU A 136 10.16 -2.24 13.17
N LEU A 137 10.48 -3.31 13.90
CA LEU A 137 9.83 -3.60 15.18
C LEU A 137 10.08 -2.48 16.21
N ILE A 138 11.29 -1.91 16.24
CA ILE A 138 11.61 -0.76 17.10
C ILE A 138 10.83 0.47 16.64
N ALA A 139 10.76 0.74 15.33
CA ALA A 139 10.05 1.89 14.77
C ALA A 139 8.54 1.82 15.05
N VAL A 140 7.92 0.66 14.85
CA VAL A 140 6.49 0.43 15.12
C VAL A 140 6.21 0.58 16.62
N LYS A 141 7.03 -0.03 17.49
CA LYS A 141 6.88 0.09 18.95
C LYS A 141 6.97 1.53 19.46
N ARG A 142 7.74 2.40 18.78
CA ARG A 142 7.83 3.83 19.15
C ARG A 142 6.59 4.63 18.78
N ARG A 143 5.75 4.12 17.87
CA ARG A 143 4.54 4.80 17.39
C ARG A 143 3.31 4.55 18.27
N GLY A 144 3.37 3.58 19.19
CA GLY A 144 2.29 3.22 20.11
C GLY A 144 2.19 1.72 20.28
#